data_AF-A0AAV2QAK5-F1
#
_entry.id   AF-A0AAV2QAK5-F1
#
_cell.length_a   1.000
_cell.length_b   1.000
_cell.length_c   1.000
_cell.angle_alpha   90.00
_cell.angle_beta   90.00
_cell.angle_gamma   90.00
#
_symmetry.space_group_name_H-M   'P 1'
#
loop_
_entity.id
_entity.type
_entity.pdbx_description
1 polymer ?
#
loop_
_entity_poly.entity_id
_entity_poly.type
_entity_poly.pdbx_seq_one_letter_code
_entity_poly.pdbx_strand_id
1 'polypeptide(L)'
;VTETRLNWSQQLMVMLYEELSEDPMGHVRAILNYVGLEEDPERMRCLDKSSTGRVKGKQRDHDPFTVQEKILMSSAIDDVKFAARLRGVQLPDYVSTLDLNMTKTATQIT
;
A
#
# COMPACT_ATOMS: atom_id res chain seq x y z
N VAL A 1 -22.91 4.07 19.83
CA VAL A 1 -23.16 4.46 18.41
C VAL A 1 -21.87 5.01 17.84
N THR A 2 -21.01 4.12 17.36
CA THR A 2 -19.90 4.40 16.43
C THR A 2 -19.49 3.05 15.86
N GLU A 3 -20.47 2.35 15.28
CA GLU A 3 -20.20 1.20 14.44
C GLU A 3 -19.40 1.69 13.24
N THR A 4 -18.19 1.16 13.16
CA THR A 4 -17.14 1.45 12.19
C THR A 4 -17.72 1.45 10.78
N ARG A 5 -17.65 2.59 10.09
CA ARG A 5 -18.17 2.80 8.72
C ARG A 5 -17.61 1.83 7.66
N LEU A 6 -16.62 1.00 8.01
CA LEU A 6 -16.12 -0.12 7.20
C LEU A 6 -17.11 -1.29 7.09
N ASN A 7 -18.14 -1.35 7.93
CA ASN A 7 -19.15 -2.42 7.90
C ASN A 7 -20.27 -2.22 6.87
N TRP A 8 -20.26 -1.12 6.10
CA TRP A 8 -21.43 -0.69 5.30
C TRP A 8 -21.36 -1.03 3.81
N SER A 9 -20.29 -1.67 3.32
CA SER A 9 -20.30 -2.24 1.98
C SER A 9 -19.81 -3.68 2.03
N GLN A 10 -20.73 -4.62 1.84
CA GLN A 10 -20.39 -6.04 1.58
C GLN A 10 -19.70 -6.23 0.21
N GLN A 11 -19.65 -5.16 -0.59
CA GLN A 11 -19.00 -5.10 -1.88
C GLN A 11 -17.93 -4.01 -1.78
N LEU A 12 -16.82 -4.32 -1.13
CA LEU A 12 -15.64 -3.45 -1.15
C LEU A 12 -14.39 -4.28 -1.47
N MET A 13 -13.66 -3.84 -2.49
CA MET A 13 -12.33 -4.36 -2.79
C MET A 13 -11.28 -3.42 -2.20
N VAL A 14 -10.44 -3.94 -1.31
CA VAL A 14 -9.27 -3.23 -0.78
C VAL A 14 -8.07 -3.60 -1.65
N MET A 15 -7.29 -2.60 -2.08
CA MET A 15 -6.01 -2.79 -2.75
C MET A 15 -4.95 -1.93 -2.07
N LEU A 16 -3.74 -2.47 -1.93
CA LEU A 16 -2.60 -1.74 -1.41
C LEU A 16 -1.86 -1.06 -2.55
N TYR A 17 -1.37 0.16 -2.31
CA TYR A 17 -0.64 0.91 -3.32
C TYR A 17 0.70 0.24 -3.64
N GLU A 18 1.34 -0.33 -2.63
CA GLU A 18 2.62 -1.02 -2.70
C GLU A 18 2.49 -2.26 -3.60
N GLU A 19 1.47 -3.10 -3.37
CA GLU A 19 1.18 -4.28 -4.21
C GLU A 19 0.83 -3.87 -5.65
N LEU A 20 0.09 -2.77 -5.82
CA LEU A 20 -0.24 -2.21 -7.13
C LEU A 20 1.01 -1.80 -7.92
N SER A 21 2.07 -1.38 -7.22
CA SER A 21 3.34 -1.03 -7.85
C SER A 21 4.17 -2.24 -8.27
N GLU A 22 4.01 -3.37 -7.57
CA GLU A 22 4.74 -4.63 -7.84
C GLU A 22 4.10 -5.44 -8.97
N ASP A 23 2.77 -5.58 -8.97
CA ASP A 23 2.02 -6.27 -10.04
C ASP A 23 0.77 -5.50 -10.50
N PRO A 24 0.95 -4.43 -11.29
CA PRO A 24 -0.17 -3.63 -11.79
C PRO A 24 -1.20 -4.46 -12.57
N MET A 25 -0.74 -5.44 -13.35
CA MET A 25 -1.61 -6.24 -14.21
C MET A 25 -2.40 -7.29 -13.42
N GLY A 26 -1.81 -7.90 -12.40
CA GLY A 26 -2.53 -8.73 -11.44
C GLY A 26 -3.68 -7.98 -10.76
N HIS A 27 -3.44 -6.74 -10.33
CA HIS A 27 -4.48 -5.89 -9.76
C HIS A 27 -5.55 -5.48 -10.78
N VAL A 28 -5.20 -5.19 -12.03
CA VAL A 28 -6.20 -4.93 -13.09
C VAL A 28 -7.13 -6.14 -13.27
N ARG A 29 -6.59 -7.36 -13.29
CA ARG A 29 -7.42 -8.58 -13.37
C ARG A 29 -8.30 -8.75 -12.15
N ALA A 30 -7.78 -8.49 -10.95
CA ALA A 30 -8.55 -8.52 -9.71
C ALA A 30 -9.73 -7.53 -9.75
N ILE A 31 -9.50 -6.31 -10.26
CA ILE A 31 -10.55 -5.30 -10.48
C ILE A 31 -11.61 -5.82 -11.44
N LEU A 32 -11.21 -6.32 -12.62
CA LEU A 32 -12.13 -6.82 -13.65
C LEU A 32 -13.01 -7.95 -13.11
N ASN A 33 -12.41 -8.92 -12.43
CA ASN A 33 -13.12 -10.01 -11.78
C ASN A 33 -14.10 -9.50 -10.71
N TYR A 34 -13.67 -8.53 -9.89
CA TYR A 34 -14.50 -7.94 -8.85
C TYR A 34 -15.73 -7.20 -9.40
N VAL A 35 -15.60 -6.50 -10.53
CA VAL A 35 -16.73 -5.84 -11.20
C VAL A 35 -17.52 -6.76 -12.13
N GLY A 36 -17.12 -8.02 -12.29
CA GLY A 36 -17.78 -9.01 -13.15
C GLY A 36 -17.58 -8.77 -14.65
N LEU A 37 -16.42 -8.21 -15.04
CA LEU A 37 -16.06 -8.01 -16.45
C LEU A 37 -15.04 -9.05 -16.89
N GLU A 38 -15.21 -9.55 -18.12
CA GLU A 38 -14.24 -10.46 -18.75
C GLU A 38 -13.01 -9.69 -19.24
N GLU A 39 -11.85 -10.37 -19.22
CA GLU A 39 -10.62 -9.84 -19.78
C GLU A 39 -10.68 -9.78 -21.30
N ASP A 40 -10.48 -8.59 -21.86
CA ASP A 40 -10.22 -8.40 -23.30
C ASP A 40 -8.70 -8.55 -23.54
N PRO A 41 -8.24 -9.61 -24.24
CA PRO A 41 -6.80 -9.87 -24.41
C PRO A 41 -6.06 -8.75 -25.13
N GLU A 42 -6.72 -8.04 -26.05
CA GLU A 42 -6.11 -6.94 -26.80
C GLU A 42 -5.92 -5.71 -25.92
N ARG A 43 -6.93 -5.38 -25.11
CA ARG A 43 -6.84 -4.29 -24.13
C ARG A 43 -5.82 -4.58 -23.05
N MET A 44 -5.80 -5.81 -22.53
CA MET A 44 -4.84 -6.23 -21.52
C MET A 44 -3.39 -6.11 -22.04
N ARG A 45 -3.14 -6.50 -23.28
CA ARG A 45 -1.83 -6.33 -23.93
C ARG A 45 -1.45 -4.85 -24.11
N CYS A 46 -2.41 -3.98 -24.41
CA CYS A 46 -2.16 -2.53 -24.53
C CYS A 46 -1.84 -1.88 -23.18
N LEU A 47 -2.55 -2.30 -22.13
CA LEU A 47 -2.31 -1.83 -20.76
C LEU A 47 -0.96 -2.30 -20.23
N ASP A 48 -0.59 -3.56 -20.47
CA ASP A 48 0.69 -4.12 -20.06
C ASP A 48 1.88 -3.31 -20.60
N LYS A 49 1.83 -2.93 -21.88
CA LYS A 49 2.85 -2.06 -22.50
C LYS A 49 2.93 -0.66 -21.89
N SER A 50 1.83 -0.19 -21.30
CA SER A 50 1.71 1.15 -20.70
C SER A 50 1.91 1.13 -19.18
N SER A 51 2.07 -0.06 -18.59
CA SER A 51 2.23 -0.24 -17.14
C SER A 51 3.60 0.20 -16.63
N THR A 52 4.60 0.21 -17.51
CA THR A 52 5.98 0.62 -17.20
C THR A 52 6.23 2.07 -17.59
N GLY A 53 6.55 2.93 -16.62
CA GLY A 53 6.90 4.33 -16.91
C GLY A 53 6.99 5.21 -15.67
N ARG A 54 7.60 6.41 -15.81
CA ARG A 54 7.57 7.42 -14.74
C ARG A 54 6.17 8.02 -14.65
N VAL A 55 5.46 7.71 -13.59
CA VAL A 55 4.21 8.40 -13.23
C VAL A 55 4.55 9.83 -12.80
N LYS A 56 3.88 10.83 -13.40
CA LYS A 56 4.00 12.22 -12.97
C LYS A 56 3.51 12.33 -11.52
N GLY A 57 4.37 12.85 -10.64
CA GLY A 57 4.04 13.00 -9.22
C GLY A 57 4.50 11.85 -8.32
N LYS A 58 5.36 10.92 -8.80
CA LYS A 58 6.06 10.00 -7.91
C LYS A 58 6.75 10.82 -6.81
N GLN A 59 6.32 10.59 -5.57
CA GLN A 59 6.84 11.28 -4.39
C GLN A 59 8.36 11.11 -4.40
N ARG A 60 9.10 12.22 -4.23
CA ARG A 60 10.56 12.13 -4.08
C ARG A 60 10.83 11.21 -2.89
N ASP A 61 11.85 10.35 -3.00
CA ASP A 61 12.35 9.49 -1.91
C ASP A 61 13.00 10.35 -0.80
N HIS A 62 12.27 11.33 -0.30
CA HIS A 62 12.64 12.13 0.85
C HIS A 62 11.73 11.70 1.98
N ASP A 63 12.32 10.95 2.90
CA ASP A 63 11.69 10.65 4.17
C ASP A 63 11.65 11.94 5.01
N PRO A 64 10.47 12.48 5.30
CA PRO A 64 10.36 13.72 6.05
C PRO A 64 10.49 13.50 7.57
N PHE A 65 10.58 12.25 8.04
CA PHE A 65 10.52 11.91 9.45
C PHE A 65 11.89 11.60 10.04
N THR A 66 12.15 12.14 11.23
CA THR A 66 13.27 11.75 12.07
C THR A 66 13.11 10.33 12.60
N VAL A 67 14.21 9.71 13.03
CA VAL A 67 14.19 8.37 13.64
C VAL A 67 13.27 8.31 14.86
N GLN A 68 13.27 9.35 15.69
CA GLN A 68 12.42 9.44 16.87
C GLN A 68 10.92 9.48 16.50
N GLU A 69 10.55 10.26 15.49
CA GLU A 69 9.17 10.31 15.00
C GLU A 69 8.71 8.97 14.43
N LYS A 70 9.60 8.26 13.71
CA LYS A 70 9.31 6.90 13.24
C LYS A 70 9.07 5.91 14.37
N ILE A 71 9.88 5.97 15.45
CA ILE A 71 9.70 5.11 16.63
C ILE A 71 8.35 5.37 17.29
N LEU A 72 8.00 6.65 17.49
CA LEU A 72 6.72 7.04 18.09
C LEU A 72 5.54 6.56 17.22
N MET A 73 5.65 6.73 15.91
CA MET A 73 4.63 6.27 14.96
C MET A 73 4.49 4.74 14.99
N SER A 74 5.59 4.00 14.99
CA SER A 74 5.58 2.54 15.08
C SER A 74 4.86 2.05 16.33
N SER A 75 5.16 2.66 17.49
CA SER A 75 4.50 2.29 18.76
C SER A 75 2.98 2.51 18.70
N ALA A 76 2.55 3.65 18.17
CA ALA A 76 1.13 3.95 18.03
C ALA A 76 0.40 2.99 17.07
N ILE A 77 1.08 2.59 15.99
CA ILE A 77 0.55 1.60 15.05
C ILE A 77 0.39 0.24 15.73
N ASP A 78 1.35 -0.20 16.53
CA ASP A 78 1.28 -1.47 17.24
C ASP A 78 0.12 -1.49 18.25
N ASP A 79 -0.10 -0.40 18.97
CA ASP A 79 -1.26 -0.25 19.86
C ASP A 79 -2.59 -0.38 19.11
N VAL A 80 -2.70 0.25 17.93
CA VAL A 80 -3.89 0.15 17.08
C VAL A 80 -4.07 -1.26 16.53
N LYS A 81 -3.00 -1.91 16.06
CA LYS A 81 -3.01 -3.31 15.60
C LYS A 81 -3.48 -4.24 16.71
N PHE A 82 -2.96 -4.07 17.92
CA PHE A 82 -3.39 -4.84 19.09
C PHE A 82 -4.88 -4.62 19.39
N ALA A 83 -5.33 -3.37 19.46
CA ALA A 83 -6.73 -3.04 19.70
C ALA A 83 -7.68 -3.55 18.61
N ALA A 84 -7.24 -3.61 17.35
CA ALA A 84 -7.99 -4.18 16.24
C ALA A 84 -8.11 -5.71 16.37
N ARG A 85 -7.01 -6.40 16.72
CA ARG A 85 -6.99 -7.85 16.97
C ARG A 85 -7.94 -8.26 18.08
N LEU A 86 -8.02 -7.47 19.16
CA LEU A 86 -8.99 -7.70 20.24
C LEU A 86 -10.45 -7.62 19.78
N ARG A 87 -10.72 -6.94 18.65
CA ARG A 87 -12.04 -6.85 18.02
C ARG A 87 -12.24 -7.85 16.86
N GLY A 88 -11.31 -8.78 16.68
CA GLY A 88 -11.34 -9.75 15.57
C GLY A 88 -11.05 -9.14 14.20
N VAL A 89 -10.49 -7.92 14.15
CA VAL A 89 -10.13 -7.24 12.90
C VAL A 89 -8.62 -7.39 12.68
N GLN A 90 -8.25 -8.01 11.57
CA GLN A 90 -6.86 -8.05 11.11
C GLN A 90 -6.61 -6.85 10.21
N LEU A 91 -5.71 -5.95 10.61
CA LEU A 91 -5.26 -4.86 9.75
C LEU A 91 -4.18 -5.39 8.79
N PRO A 92 -4.17 -4.95 7.51
CA PRO A 92 -3.05 -5.16 6.61
C PRO A 92 -1.75 -4.60 7.19
N ASP A 93 -0.62 -5.18 6.78
CA ASP A 93 0.68 -4.80 7.30
C ASP A 93 1.23 -3.58 6.55
N TYR A 94 0.57 -2.42 6.72
CA TYR A 94 0.90 -1.18 6.02
C TYR A 94 2.27 -0.58 6.40
N VAL A 95 3.00 -1.18 7.36
CA VAL A 95 4.11 -0.52 8.08
C VAL A 95 5.30 -1.44 8.30
N SER A 96 5.46 -2.47 7.48
CA SER A 96 6.70 -3.25 7.44
C SER A 96 7.89 -2.44 6.89
N THR A 97 7.65 -1.24 6.36
CA THR A 97 8.62 -0.40 5.64
C THR A 97 9.04 0.86 6.39
N LEU A 98 8.81 0.98 7.71
CA LEU A 98 9.63 1.90 8.49
C LEU A 98 11.04 1.30 8.56
N ASP A 99 11.78 1.46 7.46
CA ASP A 99 13.18 1.13 7.30
C ASP A 99 13.94 1.91 8.37
N LEU A 100 14.20 1.26 9.49
CA LEU A 100 15.12 1.72 10.53
C LEU A 100 16.58 1.52 10.10
N ASN A 101 16.84 1.38 8.79
CA ASN A 101 18.18 1.22 8.22
C ASN A 101 19.01 2.49 8.46
N MET A 102 19.71 2.52 9.59
CA MET A 102 20.58 3.60 10.06
C MET A 102 21.93 3.71 9.30
N THR A 103 22.09 3.17 8.09
CA THR A 103 23.45 2.90 7.56
C THR A 103 23.69 3.11 6.07
N LYS A 104 23.11 4.12 5.42
CA LYS A 104 23.56 4.54 4.06
C LYS A 104 23.70 6.04 3.84
N THR A 105 24.15 6.77 4.85
CA THR A 105 24.60 8.17 4.68
C THR A 105 26.00 8.35 5.24
N ALA A 106 26.94 7.56 4.74
CA ALA A 106 28.35 7.91 4.81
C ALA A 106 28.99 7.54 3.48
N THR A 107 29.56 8.55 2.81
CA THR A 107 30.40 8.46 1.61
C THR A 107 29.65 8.49 0.27
N GLN A 108 29.39 9.71 -0.21
CA GLN A 108 29.83 10.17 -1.54
C GLN A 108 29.61 11.68 -1.65
N ILE A 109 30.49 12.44 -1.01
CA ILE A 109 30.88 13.78 -1.45
C ILE A 109 32.41 13.73 -1.52
N THR A 110 32.94 13.40 -2.70
CA THR A 110 34.12 14.03 -3.30
C THR A 110 34.06 13.82 -4.80
#